data_AF-A0A3R7UBH2-F1
#
_entry.id   AF-A0A3R7UBH2-F1
#
_cell.length_a   1.000
_cell.length_b   1.000
_cell.length_c   1.000
_cell.angle_alpha   90.00
_cell.angle_beta   90.00
_cell.angle_gamma   90.00
#
_symmetry.space_group_name_H-M   'P 1'
#
loop_
_entity.id
_entity.type
_entity.pdbx_description
1 polymer ?
#
loop_
_entity_poly.entity_id
_entity_poly.type
_entity_poly.pdbx_seq_one_letter_code
_entity_poly.pdbx_strand_id
1 'polypeptide(L)'
;MKHIAFIFSMAIVMLGINPTAQGQSDAAAETVQPGYVNVHVTQNSTRAELAQLQKDLSAVNIGFRYDMVNWIDGKLQSIRFALILQDGTMVRNAYDAMDAETDIWIRLEGTGEERVFCAGSKCAE
;
A
#
# COMPACT_ATOMS: atom_id res chain seq x y z
N MET A 1 41.54 51.83 38.10
CA MET A 1 40.72 50.60 38.13
C MET A 1 41.43 49.54 37.30
N LYS A 2 41.60 48.34 37.87
CA LYS A 2 42.03 47.12 37.18
C LYS A 2 41.12 46.86 35.98
N HIS A 3 41.64 46.34 34.88
CA HIS A 3 41.38 44.98 34.39
C HIS A 3 42.05 44.75 33.03
N ILE A 4 42.66 43.56 32.94
CA ILE A 4 43.41 42.96 31.84
C ILE A 4 42.45 42.22 30.91
N ALA A 5 42.70 42.26 29.60
CA ALA A 5 42.36 41.25 28.59
C ALA A 5 43.05 41.70 27.27
N PHE A 6 44.14 41.14 26.73
CA PHE A 6 44.34 39.79 26.16
C PHE A 6 43.06 39.27 25.49
N ILE A 7 42.99 38.94 24.20
CA ILE A 7 43.64 37.79 23.56
C ILE A 7 43.64 37.96 22.02
N PHE A 8 44.80 37.67 21.44
CA PHE A 8 45.10 37.05 20.12
C PHE A 8 43.99 36.96 19.05
N SER A 9 44.21 37.70 17.96
CA SER A 9 43.71 37.36 16.62
C SER A 9 44.38 36.08 16.12
N MET A 10 43.59 35.03 15.91
CA MET A 10 44.04 33.84 15.17
C MET A 10 43.01 33.55 14.07
N ALA A 11 43.35 33.99 12.85
CA ALA A 11 42.65 33.63 11.64
C ALA A 11 42.97 32.17 11.29
N ILE A 12 41.95 31.33 11.12
CA ILE A 12 42.09 30.04 10.44
C ILE A 12 41.10 30.00 9.27
N VAL A 13 41.72 30.24 8.12
CA VAL A 13 41.45 29.77 6.75
C VAL A 13 40.24 28.85 6.57
N MET A 14 39.30 29.31 5.73
CA MET A 14 38.29 28.49 5.08
C MET A 14 38.95 27.42 4.20
N LEU A 15 38.64 26.15 4.45
CA LEU A 15 38.75 25.08 3.45
C LEU A 15 37.34 24.58 3.15
N GLY A 16 36.79 25.10 2.05
CA GLY A 16 35.56 24.60 1.46
C GLY A 16 35.84 23.38 0.60
N ILE A 17 35.21 22.26 0.94
CA ILE A 17 34.75 21.22 0.01
C ILE A 17 33.74 20.33 0.75
N ASN A 18 32.46 20.63 0.58
CA ASN A 18 31.38 19.63 0.55
C ASN A 18 30.95 19.52 -0.93
N PRO A 19 30.42 18.40 -1.45
CA PRO A 19 29.85 17.24 -0.73
C PRO A 19 30.25 15.88 -1.33
N THR A 20 30.74 14.94 -0.54
CA THR A 20 30.62 13.51 -0.91
C THR A 20 29.42 12.93 -0.18
N ALA A 21 28.23 13.31 -0.64
CA ALA A 21 27.04 12.48 -0.51
C ALA A 21 27.20 11.34 -1.54
N GLN A 22 27.88 10.28 -1.13
CA GLN A 22 27.89 8.97 -1.78
C GLN A 22 27.43 7.96 -0.71
N GLY A 23 26.50 7.04 -0.92
CA GLY A 23 25.89 6.62 -2.16
C GLY A 23 24.43 6.25 -1.92
N GLN A 24 23.64 6.68 -2.89
CA GLN A 24 22.38 6.10 -3.27
C GLN A 24 22.52 4.58 -3.40
N SER A 25 21.73 3.86 -2.61
CA SER A 25 21.16 2.59 -3.05
C SER A 25 19.74 2.58 -2.52
N ASP A 26 18.89 3.42 -3.12
CA ASP A 26 17.49 3.09 -3.31
C ASP A 26 17.42 1.83 -4.18
N ALA A 27 17.77 0.69 -3.57
CA ALA A 27 17.16 -0.57 -3.93
C ALA A 27 15.98 -0.71 -2.96
N ALA A 28 15.04 0.23 -3.05
CA ALA A 28 13.66 -0.19 -2.94
C ALA A 28 13.54 -1.21 -4.06
N ALA A 29 13.64 -2.49 -3.71
CA ALA A 29 13.25 -3.53 -4.63
C ALA A 29 11.84 -3.15 -5.04
N GLU A 30 11.70 -2.59 -6.25
CA GLU A 30 10.43 -2.40 -6.90
C GLU A 30 9.88 -3.81 -7.02
N THR A 31 9.19 -4.28 -5.99
CA THR A 31 8.30 -5.41 -6.12
C THR A 31 7.22 -4.92 -7.07
N VAL A 32 7.49 -5.12 -8.36
CA VAL A 32 6.64 -4.73 -9.48
C VAL A 32 5.25 -5.29 -9.19
N GLN A 33 4.28 -4.41 -8.98
CA GLN A 33 2.88 -4.86 -8.92
C GLN A 33 2.59 -5.71 -10.17
N PRO A 34 2.04 -6.91 -10.02
CA PRO A 34 1.87 -7.85 -11.12
C PRO A 34 1.01 -7.21 -12.21
N GLY A 35 1.28 -7.58 -13.46
CA GLY A 35 0.43 -7.16 -14.58
C GLY A 35 -0.96 -7.80 -14.56
N TYR A 36 -1.21 -8.73 -13.61
CA TYR A 36 -2.48 -9.41 -13.47
C TYR A 36 -2.77 -9.80 -12.01
N VAL A 37 -3.95 -9.43 -11.51
CA VAL A 37 -4.60 -9.96 -10.31
C VAL A 37 -6.07 -10.15 -10.67
N ASN A 38 -6.63 -11.31 -10.36
CA ASN A 38 -8.06 -11.51 -10.42
C ASN A 38 -8.49 -12.41 -9.27
N VAL A 39 -9.12 -11.81 -8.26
CA VAL A 39 -9.58 -12.49 -7.04
C VAL A 39 -11.02 -12.14 -6.79
N HIS A 40 -11.77 -13.11 -6.28
CA HIS A 40 -13.18 -12.98 -5.98
C HIS A 40 -13.40 -13.15 -4.48
N VAL A 41 -14.15 -12.21 -3.88
CA VAL A 41 -14.66 -12.33 -2.52
C VAL A 41 -16.16 -12.51 -2.60
N THR A 42 -16.66 -13.63 -2.06
CA THR A 42 -18.07 -14.01 -2.12
C THR A 42 -18.58 -14.28 -0.71
N GLN A 43 -19.89 -14.54 -0.59
CA GLN A 43 -20.49 -15.00 0.66
C GLN A 43 -19.83 -16.29 1.21
N ASN A 44 -19.17 -17.08 0.36
CA ASN A 44 -18.51 -18.32 0.73
C ASN A 44 -17.03 -18.17 1.05
N SER A 45 -16.43 -17.00 0.80
CA SER A 45 -15.08 -16.72 1.26
C SER A 45 -15.01 -16.97 2.76
N THR A 46 -13.83 -17.24 3.30
CA THR A 46 -13.63 -17.54 4.72
C THR A 46 -12.69 -16.54 5.35
N ARG A 47 -12.65 -16.51 6.69
CA ARG A 47 -11.67 -15.70 7.43
C ARG A 47 -10.23 -16.01 7.03
N ALA A 48 -9.92 -17.30 6.81
CA ALA A 48 -8.58 -17.74 6.43
C ALA A 48 -8.21 -17.26 5.02
N GLU A 49 -9.14 -17.34 4.07
CA GLU A 49 -8.95 -16.85 2.70
C GLU A 49 -8.77 -15.33 2.66
N LEU A 50 -9.56 -14.55 3.41
CA LEU A 50 -9.36 -13.10 3.50
C LEU A 50 -8.00 -12.72 4.10
N ALA A 51 -7.56 -13.46 5.12
CA ALA A 51 -6.25 -13.24 5.73
C ALA A 51 -5.10 -13.62 4.77
N GLN A 52 -5.28 -14.70 3.98
CA GLN A 52 -4.32 -15.09 2.96
C GLN A 52 -4.27 -14.08 1.82
N LEU A 53 -5.43 -13.64 1.34
CA LEU A 53 -5.55 -12.59 0.33
C LEU A 53 -4.82 -11.31 0.74
N GLN A 54 -4.94 -10.90 2.02
CA GLN A 54 -4.20 -9.76 2.53
C GLN A 54 -2.68 -9.95 2.43
N LYS A 55 -2.17 -11.15 2.72
CA LYS A 55 -0.74 -11.46 2.60
C LYS A 55 -0.30 -11.48 1.14
N ASP A 56 -1.08 -12.12 0.27
CA ASP A 56 -0.76 -12.28 -1.15
C ASP A 56 -0.70 -10.93 -1.85
N LEU A 57 -1.68 -10.06 -1.61
CA LEU A 57 -1.68 -8.69 -2.15
C LEU A 57 -0.54 -7.86 -1.56
N SER A 58 -0.25 -8.01 -0.26
CA SER A 58 0.88 -7.30 0.35
C SER A 58 2.24 -7.73 -0.22
N ALA A 59 2.41 -9.01 -0.60
CA ALA A 59 3.64 -9.51 -1.21
C ALA A 59 3.93 -8.86 -2.57
N VAL A 60 2.90 -8.29 -3.19
CA VAL A 60 2.98 -7.60 -4.47
C VAL A 60 2.69 -6.10 -4.38
N ASN A 61 2.94 -5.48 -3.22
CA ASN A 61 2.73 -4.04 -2.98
C ASN A 61 1.30 -3.54 -3.23
N ILE A 62 0.30 -4.38 -2.97
CA ILE A 62 -1.11 -3.98 -2.93
C ILE A 62 -1.59 -4.10 -1.49
N GLY A 63 -1.89 -2.97 -0.86
CA GLY A 63 -2.44 -2.93 0.47
C GLY A 63 -3.91 -3.33 0.46
N PHE A 64 -4.25 -4.54 0.88
CA PHE A 64 -5.63 -4.91 1.22
C PHE A 64 -5.87 -4.70 2.71
N ARG A 65 -6.88 -3.90 3.05
CA ARG A 65 -7.32 -3.62 4.42
C ARG A 65 -8.80 -3.85 4.49
N TYR A 66 -9.27 -4.61 5.46
CA TYR A 66 -10.69 -4.86 5.63
C TYR A 66 -11.10 -4.77 7.11
N ASP A 67 -12.33 -4.35 7.33
CA ASP A 67 -12.95 -4.20 8.64
C ASP A 67 -14.48 -4.39 8.54
N MET A 68 -15.16 -4.24 9.68
CA MET A 68 -16.62 -4.42 9.80
C MET A 68 -17.12 -5.74 9.19
N VAL A 69 -16.35 -6.80 9.39
CA VAL A 69 -16.63 -8.12 8.82
C VAL A 69 -17.63 -8.85 9.70
N ASN A 70 -18.78 -9.22 9.13
CA ASN A 70 -19.77 -10.03 9.82
C ASN A 70 -19.89 -11.41 9.18
N TRP A 71 -19.99 -12.44 10.02
CA TRP A 71 -20.18 -13.83 9.61
C TRP A 71 -21.40 -14.40 10.31
N ILE A 72 -22.30 -15.02 9.54
CA ILE A 72 -23.45 -15.76 10.08
C ILE A 72 -23.42 -17.15 9.48
N ASP A 73 -23.49 -18.18 10.32
CA ASP A 73 -23.44 -19.60 9.91
C ASP A 73 -22.26 -19.95 8.97
N GLY A 74 -21.11 -19.32 9.20
CA GLY A 74 -19.90 -19.52 8.40
C GLY A 74 -19.91 -18.81 7.05
N LYS A 75 -20.93 -18.00 6.75
CA LYS A 75 -21.05 -17.21 5.52
C LYS A 75 -20.73 -15.74 5.75
N LEU A 76 -20.03 -15.12 4.81
CA LEU A 76 -19.67 -13.70 4.86
C LEU A 76 -20.93 -12.87 4.56
N GLN A 77 -21.38 -12.09 5.53
CA GLN A 77 -22.61 -11.30 5.41
C GLN A 77 -22.34 -9.82 5.14
N SER A 78 -21.22 -9.31 5.63
CA SER A 78 -20.81 -7.93 5.38
C SER A 78 -19.30 -7.81 5.43
N ILE A 79 -18.76 -6.87 4.64
CA ILE A 79 -17.35 -6.52 4.64
C ILE A 79 -17.19 -5.09 4.13
N ARG A 80 -16.34 -4.32 4.81
CA ARG A 80 -15.77 -3.10 4.23
C ARG A 80 -14.30 -3.32 3.98
N PHE A 81 -13.82 -2.84 2.85
CA PHE A 81 -12.41 -2.94 2.52
C PHE A 81 -11.91 -1.74 1.74
N ALA A 82 -10.60 -1.55 1.80
CA ALA A 82 -9.83 -0.63 0.99
C ALA A 82 -8.68 -1.40 0.32
N LEU A 83 -8.48 -1.11 -0.95
CA LEU A 83 -7.28 -1.49 -1.68
C LEU A 83 -6.43 -0.25 -1.91
N ILE A 84 -5.14 -0.39 -1.70
CA ILE A 84 -4.14 0.69 -1.78
C ILE A 84 -3.06 0.23 -2.74
N LEU A 85 -2.92 0.91 -3.87
CA LEU A 85 -1.86 0.64 -4.83
C LEU A 85 -0.55 1.34 -4.42
N GLN A 86 0.54 0.97 -5.07
CA GLN A 86 1.88 1.50 -4.82
C GLN A 86 1.99 3.01 -5.10
N ASP A 87 1.23 3.51 -6.07
CA ASP A 87 1.13 4.95 -6.39
C ASP A 87 0.28 5.75 -5.38
N GLY A 88 -0.27 5.07 -4.36
CA GLY A 88 -1.15 5.65 -3.36
C GLY A 88 -2.63 5.67 -3.75
N THR A 89 -2.99 5.23 -4.96
CA THR A 89 -4.38 5.11 -5.40
C THR A 89 -5.16 4.21 -4.44
N MET A 90 -6.32 4.69 -3.99
CA MET A 90 -7.13 3.98 -3.00
C MET A 90 -8.55 3.76 -3.51
N VAL A 91 -8.98 2.51 -3.50
CA VAL A 91 -10.36 2.12 -3.84
C VAL A 91 -11.02 1.53 -2.61
N ARG A 92 -12.16 2.11 -2.22
CA ARG A 92 -12.92 1.70 -1.03
C ARG A 92 -14.25 1.09 -1.46
N ASN A 93 -14.60 0.01 -0.80
CA ASN A 93 -15.86 -0.67 -0.98
C ASN A 93 -16.47 -1.03 0.37
N ALA A 94 -17.80 -0.93 0.45
CA ALA A 94 -18.56 -1.37 1.60
C ALA A 94 -19.74 -2.21 1.09
N TYR A 95 -19.82 -3.43 1.58
CA TYR A 95 -20.94 -4.34 1.36
C TYR A 95 -21.60 -4.56 2.71
N ASP A 96 -22.67 -3.81 2.97
CA ASP A 96 -23.42 -3.88 4.22
C ASP A 96 -24.32 -5.14 4.27
N ALA A 97 -24.58 -5.74 3.11
CA ALA A 97 -25.23 -7.05 2.97
C ALA A 97 -24.64 -7.79 1.76
N MET A 98 -24.36 -9.08 1.93
CA MET A 98 -23.92 -9.99 0.88
C MET A 98 -24.88 -11.18 0.80
N ASP A 99 -25.35 -11.47 -0.40
CA ASP A 99 -26.17 -12.64 -0.72
C ASP A 99 -25.39 -13.66 -1.57
N ALA A 100 -26.08 -14.68 -2.05
CA ALA A 100 -25.50 -15.73 -2.86
C ALA A 100 -25.06 -15.27 -4.26
N GLU A 101 -25.58 -14.13 -4.75
CA GLU A 101 -25.25 -13.55 -6.05
C GLU A 101 -24.12 -12.49 -5.94
N THR A 102 -23.79 -12.08 -4.72
CA THR A 102 -22.75 -11.10 -4.47
C THR A 102 -21.37 -11.68 -4.76
N ASP A 103 -20.78 -11.23 -5.86
CA ASP A 103 -19.41 -11.50 -6.25
C ASP A 103 -18.61 -10.20 -6.29
N ILE A 104 -17.58 -10.09 -5.45
CA ILE A 104 -16.74 -8.91 -5.34
C ILE A 104 -15.42 -9.20 -6.04
N TRP A 105 -15.22 -8.56 -7.18
CA TRP A 105 -14.01 -8.73 -7.97
C TRP A 105 -12.92 -7.80 -7.44
N ILE A 106 -11.69 -8.28 -7.39
CA ILE A 106 -10.46 -7.51 -7.19
C ILE A 106 -9.59 -7.80 -8.40
N ARG A 107 -9.61 -6.86 -9.36
CA ARG A 107 -9.01 -7.02 -10.67
C ARG A 107 -7.95 -5.96 -10.91
N LEU A 108 -6.75 -6.40 -11.27
CA LEU A 108 -5.67 -5.58 -11.76
C LEU A 108 -5.23 -6.17 -13.09
N GLU A 109 -5.18 -5.36 -14.14
CA GLU A 109 -4.73 -5.78 -15.46
C GLU A 109 -3.85 -4.73 -16.10
N GLY A 110 -2.89 -5.16 -16.91
CA GLY A 110 -2.00 -4.27 -17.64
C GLY A 110 -0.85 -3.71 -16.78
N THR A 111 -0.04 -2.88 -17.40
CA THR A 111 1.17 -2.30 -16.81
C THR A 111 1.29 -0.82 -17.18
N GLY A 112 2.03 -0.05 -16.36
CA GLY A 112 2.26 1.37 -16.63
C GLY A 112 0.95 2.17 -16.73
N GLU A 113 0.81 2.96 -17.80
CA GLU A 113 -0.34 3.85 -18.05
C GLU A 113 -1.60 3.10 -18.52
N GLU A 114 -1.46 1.89 -19.07
CA GLU A 114 -2.58 1.06 -19.54
C GLU A 114 -3.20 0.21 -18.41
N ARG A 115 -2.74 0.42 -17.18
CA ARG A 115 -3.16 -0.37 -16.03
C ARG A 115 -4.62 -0.07 -15.67
N VAL A 116 -5.43 -1.12 -15.70
CA VAL A 116 -6.81 -1.11 -15.22
C VAL A 116 -6.84 -1.71 -13.83
N PHE A 117 -7.37 -0.95 -12.86
CA PHE A 117 -7.62 -1.43 -11.52
C PHE A 117 -9.09 -1.24 -11.17
N CYS A 118 -9.76 -2.34 -10.83
CA CYS A 118 -11.17 -2.33 -10.45
C CYS A 118 -11.39 -3.23 -9.24
N ALA A 119 -12.15 -2.72 -8.26
CA ALA A 119 -12.58 -3.52 -7.14
C ALA A 119 -14.05 -3.29 -6.82
N GLY A 120 -14.84 -4.36 -6.79
CA GLY A 120 -16.27 -4.36 -6.50
C GLY A 120 -17.10 -5.21 -7.46
N SER A 121 -18.39 -5.39 -7.18
CA SER A 121 -19.30 -6.22 -7.98
C SER A 121 -19.61 -5.66 -9.36
N LYS A 122 -19.36 -4.35 -9.58
CA LYS A 122 -19.49 -3.71 -10.90
C LYS A 122 -18.28 -3.93 -11.81
N CYS A 123 -17.27 -4.65 -11.33
CA CYS A 123 -16.07 -4.97 -12.10
C CYS A 123 -16.19 -6.32 -12.84
N ALA A 124 -17.33 -6.99 -12.71
CA ALA A 124 -17.74 -8.06 -13.61
C ALA A 124 -17.85 -7.50 -15.04
N GLU A 125 -17.40 -8.30 -16.02
CA GLU A 125 -17.22 -7.91 -17.43
C GLU A 125 -18.39 -7.18 -18.09
#